data_AF-A0A925AAX2-F1
#
_entry.id   AF-A0A925AAX2-F1
#
_cell.length_a   1.000
_cell.length_b   1.000
_cell.length_c   1.000
_cell.angle_alpha   90.00
_cell.angle_beta   90.00
_cell.angle_gamma   90.00
#
_symmetry.space_group_name_H-M   'P 1'
#
loop_
_entity.id
_entity.type
_entity.pdbx_description
1 polymer ?
#
loop_
_entity_poly.entity_id
_entity_poly.type
_entity_poly.pdbx_seq_one_letter_code
_entity_poly.pdbx_strand_id
1 'polypeptide(L)'
;MAKRKAPSSKPQRRPRTEIDRNYFFGDVLIKTGAALGVVLAMIAAYTPITMQSALADRMFDYLAVMGGFGAVAVLCFLYGRHLRREATHWDFD
;
A
#
# COMPACT_ATOMS: atom_id res chain seq x y z
N MET A 1 0.90 45.40 -10.99
CA MET A 1 0.55 44.04 -10.52
C MET A 1 1.32 43.75 -9.24
N ALA A 2 0.67 43.84 -8.08
CA ALA A 2 1.29 43.47 -6.82
C ALA A 2 1.59 41.95 -6.84
N LYS A 3 2.88 41.58 -6.73
CA LYS A 3 3.28 40.19 -6.54
C LYS A 3 2.65 39.71 -5.23
N ARG A 4 1.59 38.91 -5.32
CA ARG A 4 1.01 38.18 -4.17
C ARG A 4 2.13 37.28 -3.64
N LYS A 5 2.70 37.61 -2.47
CA LYS A 5 3.58 36.68 -1.76
C LYS A 5 2.74 35.44 -1.46
N ALA A 6 3.12 34.30 -2.00
CA ALA A 6 2.58 33.01 -1.58
C ALA A 6 2.72 32.93 -0.05
N PRO A 7 1.72 32.45 0.69
CA PRO A 7 1.90 32.19 2.11
C PRO A 7 3.05 31.19 2.23
N SER A 8 4.15 31.56 2.89
CA SER A 8 5.10 30.55 3.31
C SER A 8 4.36 29.70 4.34
N SER A 9 3.94 28.49 3.97
CA SER A 9 3.56 27.46 4.93
C SER A 9 4.76 27.32 5.87
N LYS A 10 4.66 27.90 7.07
CA LYS A 10 5.70 27.66 8.07
C LYS A 10 5.68 26.15 8.29
N PRO A 11 6.80 25.45 8.15
CA PRO A 11 6.82 24.00 8.27
C PRO A 11 6.26 23.64 9.64
N GLN A 12 5.10 22.98 9.65
CA GLN A 12 4.42 22.63 10.88
C GLN A 12 5.03 21.31 11.38
N ARG A 13 5.49 21.32 12.62
CA ARG A 13 6.05 20.13 13.25
C ARG A 13 4.91 19.19 13.60
N ARG A 14 4.89 17.98 13.03
CA ARG A 14 3.93 16.94 13.41
C ARG A 14 4.14 16.49 14.86
N PRO A 15 3.06 16.15 15.59
CA PRO A 15 3.18 15.59 16.92
C PRO A 15 3.91 14.22 16.87
N ARG A 16 4.80 13.97 17.83
CA ARG A 16 5.61 12.74 17.89
C ARG A 16 4.76 11.46 17.86
N THR A 17 3.64 11.48 18.56
CA THR A 17 2.72 10.34 18.63
C THR A 17 2.16 9.95 17.26
N GLU A 18 1.94 10.92 16.37
CA GLU A 18 1.49 10.66 15.00
C GLU A 18 2.62 10.09 14.15
N ILE A 19 3.84 10.62 14.29
CA ILE A 19 5.03 10.11 13.59
C ILE A 19 5.29 8.65 13.96
N ASP A 20 5.26 8.32 15.24
CA ASP A 20 5.53 6.96 15.74
C ASP A 20 4.45 5.99 15.26
N ARG A 21 3.18 6.41 15.29
CA ARG A 21 2.05 5.64 14.76
C ARG A 21 2.23 5.37 13.26
N ASN A 22 2.51 6.41 12.48
CA ASN A 22 2.65 6.30 11.02
C ASN A 22 3.88 5.46 10.66
N TYR A 23 4.98 5.57 11.41
CA TYR A 23 6.15 4.72 11.25
C TYR A 23 5.80 3.25 11.49
N PHE A 24 5.17 2.95 12.64
CA PHE A 24 4.82 1.59 13.05
C PHE A 24 3.85 0.93 12.07
N PHE A 25 2.69 1.55 11.83
CA PHE A 25 1.70 0.99 10.91
C PHE A 25 2.20 0.97 9.47
N GLY A 26 2.98 1.97 9.07
CA GLY A 26 3.62 1.99 7.76
C GLY A 26 4.53 0.79 7.53
N ASP A 27 5.36 0.44 8.52
CA ASP A 27 6.25 -0.72 8.45
C ASP A 27 5.48 -2.05 8.47
N VAL A 28 4.50 -2.19 9.35
CA VAL A 28 3.64 -3.39 9.44
C VAL A 28 2.89 -3.62 8.13
N LEU A 29 2.24 -2.60 7.59
CA LEU A 29 1.44 -2.73 6.37
C LEU A 29 2.28 -3.04 5.13
N ILE A 30 3.48 -2.45 5.00
CA ILE A 30 4.41 -2.78 3.91
C ILE A 30 4.82 -4.25 4.01
N LYS A 31 5.24 -4.70 5.19
CA LYS A 31 5.71 -6.08 5.40
C LYS A 31 4.58 -7.08 5.18
N THR A 32 3.40 -6.82 5.71
CA THR A 32 2.21 -7.67 5.53
C THR A 32 1.79 -7.72 4.06
N GLY A 33 1.71 -6.58 3.38
CA GLY A 33 1.38 -6.52 1.96
C GLY A 33 2.40 -7.26 1.08
N ALA A 34 3.69 -7.06 1.33
CA ALA A 34 4.76 -7.75 0.63
C ALA A 34 4.73 -9.27 0.89
N ALA A 35 4.57 -9.71 2.14
CA ALA A 35 4.48 -11.12 2.49
C ALA A 35 3.28 -11.80 1.81
N LEU A 36 2.10 -11.15 1.84
CA LEU A 36 0.91 -11.66 1.16
C LEU A 36 1.12 -11.74 -0.35
N GLY A 37 1.73 -10.73 -0.97
CA GLY A 37 2.08 -10.74 -2.39
C GLY A 37 3.01 -11.89 -2.77
N VAL A 38 4.02 -12.18 -1.94
CA VAL A 38 4.92 -13.32 -2.13
C VAL A 38 4.18 -14.65 -2.04
N VAL A 39 3.29 -14.81 -1.05
CA VAL A 39 2.46 -16.02 -0.92
C VAL A 39 1.59 -16.24 -2.15
N LEU A 40 0.92 -15.20 -2.64
CA LEU A 40 0.10 -15.29 -3.85
C LEU A 40 0.93 -15.62 -5.10
N ALA A 41 2.13 -15.04 -5.21
CA ALA A 41 3.05 -15.37 -6.30
C ALA A 41 3.50 -16.83 -6.24
N MET A 42 3.79 -17.37 -5.04
CA MET A 42 4.12 -18.78 -4.87
C MET A 42 2.95 -19.70 -5.22
N ILE A 43 1.73 -19.34 -4.81
CA ILE A 43 0.52 -20.08 -5.20
C ILE A 43 0.41 -20.10 -6.72
N ALA A 44 0.47 -18.93 -7.37
CA ALA A 44 0.38 -18.82 -8.83
C ALA A 44 1.48 -19.60 -9.56
N ALA A 45 2.70 -19.66 -9.02
CA ALA A 45 3.80 -20.42 -9.60
C ALA A 45 3.65 -21.95 -9.41
N TYR A 46 3.03 -22.38 -8.30
CA TYR A 46 2.84 -23.80 -8.00
C TYR A 46 1.59 -24.38 -8.67
N THR A 47 0.50 -23.62 -8.77
CA THR A 47 -0.70 -24.08 -9.46
C THR A 47 -0.50 -24.07 -10.97
N PRO A 48 -0.65 -25.20 -11.67
CA PRO A 48 -0.49 -25.29 -13.13
C PRO A 48 -1.74 -24.79 -13.87
N ILE A 49 -2.29 -23.64 -13.47
CA ILE A 49 -3.51 -23.05 -14.03
C ILE A 49 -3.17 -21.67 -14.56
N THR A 50 -3.37 -21.47 -15.85
CA THR A 50 -3.26 -20.15 -16.47
C THR A 50 -4.52 -19.33 -16.22
N MET A 51 -4.41 -17.99 -16.30
CA MET A 51 -5.58 -17.13 -16.18
C MET A 51 -6.63 -17.38 -17.28
N GLN A 52 -6.19 -17.77 -18.47
CA GLN A 52 -7.08 -18.11 -19.58
C GLN A 52 -7.86 -19.40 -19.33
N SER A 53 -7.21 -20.44 -18.81
CA SER A 53 -7.90 -21.68 -18.40
C SER A 53 -8.89 -21.43 -17.26
N ALA A 54 -8.52 -20.64 -16.25
CA ALA A 54 -9.41 -20.33 -15.14
C ALA A 54 -10.71 -19.63 -15.58
N LEU A 55 -10.64 -18.76 -16.60
CA LEU A 55 -11.82 -18.11 -17.18
C LEU A 55 -12.66 -19.05 -18.03
N ALA A 56 -12.03 -19.90 -18.84
CA ALA A 56 -12.72 -20.90 -19.65
C ALA A 56 -13.49 -21.91 -18.78
N ASP A 57 -12.89 -22.31 -17.66
CA ASP A 57 -13.45 -23.27 -16.71
C ASP A 57 -14.40 -22.62 -15.68
N ARG A 58 -14.70 -21.31 -15.82
CA ARG A 58 -15.57 -20.52 -14.93
C ARG A 58 -15.16 -20.59 -13.45
N MET A 59 -13.86 -20.64 -13.16
CA MET A 59 -13.30 -20.67 -11.80
C MET A 59 -13.35 -19.28 -11.12
N PHE A 60 -14.52 -18.64 -11.12
CA PHE A 60 -14.68 -17.27 -10.63
C PHE A 60 -14.40 -17.13 -9.14
N ASP A 61 -14.72 -18.15 -8.32
CA ASP A 61 -14.44 -18.12 -6.89
C ASP A 61 -12.93 -18.07 -6.62
N TYR A 62 -12.15 -18.86 -7.35
CA TYR A 62 -10.69 -18.83 -7.26
C TYR A 62 -10.13 -17.47 -7.68
N LEU A 63 -10.60 -16.94 -8.81
CA LEU A 63 -10.17 -15.62 -9.30
C LEU A 63 -10.56 -14.50 -8.33
N ALA A 64 -11.74 -14.58 -7.71
CA ALA A 64 -12.21 -13.62 -6.72
C ALA A 64 -11.35 -13.65 -5.46
N VAL A 65 -10.98 -14.84 -4.96
CA VAL A 65 -10.09 -14.99 -3.81
C VAL A 65 -8.69 -14.49 -4.12
N MET A 66 -8.07 -14.96 -5.21
CA MET A 66 -6.72 -14.55 -5.61
C MET A 66 -6.64 -13.06 -5.90
N GLY A 67 -7.61 -12.53 -6.66
CA GLY A 67 -7.70 -11.12 -6.99
C GLY A 67 -7.99 -10.26 -5.77
N GLY A 68 -8.88 -10.71 -4.88
CA GLY A 68 -9.21 -10.02 -3.64
C GLY A 68 -8.01 -9.90 -2.70
N PHE A 69 -7.31 -11.00 -2.43
CA PHE A 69 -6.08 -10.96 -1.63
C PHE A 69 -4.96 -10.19 -2.32
N GLY A 70 -4.86 -10.26 -3.66
CA GLY A 70 -3.91 -9.46 -4.43
C GLY A 70 -4.16 -7.95 -4.29
N ALA A 71 -5.42 -7.53 -4.37
CA ALA A 71 -5.81 -6.15 -4.16
C ALA A 71 -5.51 -5.70 -2.72
N VAL A 72 -5.82 -6.53 -1.71
CA VAL A 72 -5.48 -6.25 -0.30
C VAL A 72 -3.97 -6.10 -0.13
N ALA A 73 -3.16 -6.99 -0.72
CA ALA A 73 -1.70 -6.92 -0.65
C ALA A 73 -1.16 -5.59 -1.18
N VAL A 74 -1.65 -5.17 -2.36
CA VAL A 74 -1.26 -3.91 -2.99
C VAL A 74 -1.72 -2.72 -2.15
N LEU A 75 -2.97 -2.71 -1.67
CA LEU A 75 -3.49 -1.62 -0.85
C LEU A 75 -2.70 -1.47 0.46
N CYS A 76 -2.42 -2.58 1.16
CA CYS A 76 -1.58 -2.55 2.35
C CYS A 76 -0.18 -2.01 2.04
N PHE A 77 0.46 -2.47 0.97
CA PHE A 77 1.79 -2.00 0.59
C PHE A 77 1.82 -0.51 0.26
N LEU A 78 0.88 -0.04 -0.55
CA LEU A 78 0.81 1.36 -0.98
C LEU A 78 0.43 2.29 0.19
N TYR A 79 -0.55 1.89 1.01
CA TYR A 79 -0.96 2.68 2.16
C TYR A 79 0.14 2.72 3.23
N GLY A 80 0.82 1.59 3.48
CA GLY A 80 1.97 1.57 4.37
C GLY A 80 3.12 2.44 3.86
N ARG A 81 3.40 2.42 2.55
CA ARG A 81 4.38 3.31 1.91
C ARG A 81 4.00 4.78 2.05
N HIS A 82 2.72 5.11 1.96
CA HIS A 82 2.22 6.45 2.19
C HIS A 82 2.45 6.89 3.64
N LEU A 83 2.07 6.07 4.64
CA LEU A 83 2.32 6.36 6.06
C LEU A 83 3.81 6.55 6.37
N ARG A 84 4.69 5.78 5.73
CA ARG A 84 6.16 5.94 5.89
C ARG A 84 6.67 7.28 5.37
N ARG A 85 6.03 7.85 4.34
CA ARG A 85 6.37 9.20 3.84
C ARG A 85 5.90 10.29 4.82
N GLU A 86 4.78 10.04 5.49
CA GLU A 86 4.22 10.96 6.48
C GLU A 86 4.88 10.85 7.87
N ALA A 87 5.71 9.83 8.11
CA ALA A 87 6.48 9.66 9.33
C ALA A 87 7.71 10.59 9.37
N THR A 88 7.57 11.84 8.92
CA THR A 88 8.61 12.88 8.93
C THR A 88 8.28 13.96 9.95
N HIS A 89 9.31 14.62 10.47
CA HIS A 89 9.15 15.65 11.51
C HIS A 89 8.50 16.95 11.01
N TRP A 90 8.50 17.17 9.70
CA TRP A 90 8.11 18.41 9.07
C TRP A 90 7.14 18.10 7.93
N ASP A 91 5.97 18.74 7.96
CA ASP A 91 5.12 18.85 6.78
C ASP A 91 5.66 19.96 5.88
N PHE A 92 6.02 19.58 4.66
CA PHE A 92 6.33 20.52 3.59
C PHE A 92 5.13 20.49 2.63
N ASP A 93 4.20 21.42 2.81
CA ASP A 93 3.17 21.75 1.81
C ASP A 93 3.83 22.31 0.54
#